data_AF-A0A8J6TFV4-F1
#
_entry.id   AF-A0A8J6TFV4-F1
#
_cell.length_a   1.000
_cell.length_b   1.000
_cell.length_c   1.000
_cell.angle_alpha   90.00
_cell.angle_beta   90.00
_cell.angle_gamma   90.00
#
_symmetry.space_group_name_H-M   'P 1'
#
loop_
_entity.id
_entity.type
_entity.pdbx_description
1 polymer ?
#
loop_
_entity_poly.entity_id
_entity_poly.type
_entity_poly.pdbx_seq_one_letter_code
_entity_poly.pdbx_strand_id
1 'polypeptide(L)'
;MVKNISGDGSASSSHANATVAVDNSLGSILRKEREKQNISLEEVAESTCIHIATLRAIETGDRDRMPAEVFSRGFVKLYAEYLGLDSQDIINCYNNEMVALGEYGSENKDSANNSRFLGQGPFFTLPKIILMIFIFIVIALGYLYCWAGNDDFPFPRQSRNVYFEKYYLDHDSPLSSAKTNADIQGGVITSTH
;
A
#
# COMPACT_ATOMS: atom_id res chain seq x y z
N MET A 1 -39.73 -3.11 67.27
CA MET A 1 -40.16 -4.09 66.25
C MET A 1 -40.85 -3.31 65.14
N VAL A 2 -40.46 -3.25 63.87
CA VAL A 2 -39.64 -4.09 62.99
C VAL A 2 -39.05 -3.18 61.88
N LYS A 3 -37.77 -3.41 61.50
CA LYS A 3 -37.13 -2.83 60.31
C LYS A 3 -37.57 -3.61 59.06
N ASN A 4 -37.76 -2.94 57.92
CA ASN A 4 -37.71 -3.56 56.59
C ASN A 4 -37.24 -2.48 55.59
N ILE A 5 -35.97 -2.38 55.21
CA ILE A 5 -35.16 -3.21 54.29
C ILE A 5 -35.50 -2.93 52.81
N SER A 6 -34.55 -2.21 52.18
CA SER A 6 -33.96 -2.39 50.85
C SER A 6 -34.74 -2.17 49.55
N GLY A 7 -34.01 -1.57 48.61
CA GLY A 7 -34.34 -1.36 47.21
C GLY A 7 -33.62 -0.09 46.71
N ASP A 8 -32.29 0.01 46.79
CA ASP A 8 -31.30 -0.60 45.88
C ASP A 8 -31.44 -0.06 44.44
N GLY A 9 -30.32 0.48 43.95
CA GLY A 9 -30.15 1.18 42.69
C GLY A 9 -30.39 0.31 41.47
N SER A 10 -30.91 0.95 40.43
CA SER A 10 -30.95 0.40 39.07
C SER A 10 -31.02 1.54 38.06
N ALA A 11 -29.92 2.30 37.95
CA ALA A 11 -29.72 3.29 36.91
C ALA A 11 -28.42 3.06 36.10
N SER A 12 -27.83 1.86 36.15
CA SER A 12 -26.50 1.60 35.55
C SER A 12 -26.42 0.38 34.61
N SER A 13 -27.51 -0.02 33.95
CA SER A 13 -27.51 -1.18 33.03
C SER A 13 -27.60 -0.84 31.54
N SER A 14 -27.73 0.44 31.15
CA SER A 14 -27.91 0.80 29.73
C SER A 14 -26.60 0.91 28.90
N HIS A 15 -25.41 0.89 29.52
CA HIS A 15 -24.13 1.06 28.81
C HIS A 15 -23.34 -0.24 28.55
N ALA A 16 -23.73 -1.37 29.14
CA ALA A 16 -22.98 -2.62 28.98
C ALA A 16 -23.27 -3.37 27.67
N ASN A 17 -24.42 -3.13 27.03
CA ASN A 17 -24.79 -3.87 25.81
C ASN A 17 -24.21 -3.30 24.51
N ALA A 18 -23.76 -2.05 24.50
CA ALA A 18 -23.22 -1.42 23.29
C ALA A 18 -21.75 -1.80 23.00
N THR A 19 -20.94 -2.01 24.05
CA THR A 19 -19.51 -2.33 23.90
C THR A 19 -19.26 -3.77 23.45
N VAL A 20 -20.12 -4.71 23.86
CA VAL A 20 -19.98 -6.15 23.50
C VAL A 20 -20.31 -6.41 22.02
N ALA A 21 -21.20 -5.62 21.41
CA ALA A 21 -21.55 -5.76 20.00
C ALA A 21 -20.46 -5.22 19.06
N VAL A 22 -19.75 -4.17 19.47
CA VAL A 22 -18.70 -3.55 18.64
C VAL A 22 -17.49 -4.45 18.50
N ASP A 23 -17.12 -5.20 19.55
CA ASP A 23 -15.90 -6.00 19.61
C ASP A 23 -15.87 -7.23 18.69
N ASN A 24 -17.04 -7.68 18.22
CA ASN A 24 -17.21 -8.85 17.33
C ASN A 24 -17.77 -8.47 15.95
N SER A 25 -17.89 -7.19 15.63
CA SER A 25 -18.34 -6.72 14.31
C SER A 25 -17.28 -7.00 13.24
N LEU A 26 -17.70 -7.18 11.99
CA LEU A 26 -16.80 -7.36 10.85
C LEU A 26 -15.70 -6.28 10.78
N GLY A 27 -16.11 -5.01 10.92
CA GLY A 27 -15.19 -3.87 10.89
C GLY A 27 -14.15 -3.94 12.00
N SER A 28 -14.55 -4.38 13.20
CA SER A 28 -13.62 -4.56 14.31
C SER A 28 -12.61 -5.68 14.07
N ILE A 29 -13.02 -6.78 13.42
CA ILE A 29 -12.13 -7.90 13.09
C ILE A 29 -11.04 -7.44 12.12
N LEU A 30 -11.43 -6.75 11.05
CA LEU A 30 -10.52 -6.21 10.05
C LEU A 30 -9.54 -5.19 10.66
N ARG A 31 -10.07 -4.28 11.48
CA ARG A 31 -9.25 -3.29 12.19
C ARG A 31 -8.23 -3.94 13.12
N LYS A 32 -8.67 -4.90 13.94
CA LYS A 32 -7.81 -5.62 14.90
C LYS A 32 -6.67 -6.34 14.17
N GLU A 33 -6.96 -7.00 13.05
CA GLU A 33 -5.92 -7.68 12.29
C GLU A 33 -4.93 -6.70 11.64
N ARG A 34 -5.42 -5.58 11.07
CA ARG A 34 -4.55 -4.51 10.55
C ARG A 34 -3.63 -3.95 11.64
N GLU A 35 -4.20 -3.59 12.80
CA GLU A 35 -3.45 -3.02 13.92
C GLU A 35 -2.44 -4.02 14.49
N LYS A 36 -2.78 -5.31 14.55
CA LYS A 36 -1.88 -6.40 14.94
C LYS A 36 -0.65 -6.52 14.02
N GLN A 37 -0.83 -6.23 12.73
CA GLN A 37 0.26 -6.21 11.75
C GLN A 37 1.01 -4.86 11.71
N ASN A 38 0.58 -3.86 12.51
CA ASN A 38 1.10 -2.49 12.52
C ASN A 38 0.99 -1.77 11.16
N ILE A 39 -0.02 -2.13 10.36
CA ILE A 39 -0.25 -1.53 9.03
C ILE A 39 -1.13 -0.28 9.18
N SER A 40 -0.77 0.78 8.47
CA SER A 40 -1.57 2.02 8.44
C SER A 40 -2.75 1.89 7.48
N LEU A 41 -3.81 2.68 7.69
CA LEU A 41 -4.96 2.67 6.78
C LEU A 41 -4.57 3.20 5.39
N GLU A 42 -3.60 4.13 5.35
CA GLU A 42 -2.99 4.71 4.17
C GLU A 42 -2.27 3.65 3.31
N GLU A 43 -1.53 2.75 3.95
CA GLU A 43 -0.82 1.66 3.28
C GLU A 43 -1.77 0.63 2.67
N VAL A 44 -2.86 0.31 3.37
CA VAL A 44 -3.96 -0.49 2.80
C VAL A 44 -4.58 0.23 1.59
N ALA A 45 -4.81 1.53 1.69
CA ALA A 45 -5.42 2.31 0.60
C ALA A 45 -4.53 2.32 -0.65
N GLU A 46 -3.22 2.50 -0.47
CA GLU A 46 -2.24 2.50 -1.57
C GLU A 46 -2.15 1.13 -2.25
N SER A 47 -2.13 0.05 -1.47
CA SER A 47 -1.98 -1.31 -1.98
C SER A 47 -3.24 -1.88 -2.63
N THR A 48 -4.41 -1.57 -2.07
CA THR A 48 -5.70 -2.09 -2.55
C THR A 48 -6.37 -1.16 -3.56
N CYS A 49 -5.85 0.06 -3.74
CA CYS A 49 -6.50 1.14 -4.49
C CYS A 49 -7.91 1.48 -3.97
N ILE A 50 -8.26 1.08 -2.75
CA ILE A 50 -9.52 1.45 -2.11
C ILE A 50 -9.34 2.82 -1.47
N HIS A 51 -10.30 3.71 -1.69
CA HIS A 51 -10.26 5.04 -1.08
C HIS A 51 -10.26 4.94 0.46
N ILE A 52 -9.38 5.71 1.11
CA ILE A 52 -9.18 5.65 2.57
C ILE A 52 -10.46 5.87 3.38
N ALA A 53 -11.37 6.72 2.89
CA ALA A 53 -12.66 6.94 3.53
C ALA A 53 -13.54 5.69 3.54
N THR A 54 -13.47 4.87 2.47
CA THR A 54 -14.18 3.60 2.36
C THR A 54 -13.61 2.57 3.34
N LEU A 55 -12.27 2.46 3.43
CA LEU A 55 -11.63 1.57 4.40
C LEU A 55 -12.00 1.93 5.83
N ARG A 56 -12.05 3.23 6.14
CA ARG A 56 -12.50 3.72 7.44
C ARG A 56 -13.96 3.35 7.70
N ALA A 57 -14.82 3.57 6.70
CA ALA A 57 -16.23 3.20 6.79
C ALA A 57 -16.44 1.70 7.03
N ILE A 58 -15.62 0.85 6.40
CA ILE A 58 -15.61 -0.60 6.65
C ILE A 58 -15.21 -0.91 8.09
N GLU A 59 -14.14 -0.31 8.61
CA GLU A 59 -13.69 -0.55 10.00
C GLU A 59 -14.68 -0.04 11.05
N THR A 60 -15.38 1.06 10.78
CA THR A 60 -16.37 1.64 11.70
C THR A 60 -17.77 1.09 11.52
N GLY A 61 -18.02 0.29 10.47
CA GLY A 61 -19.37 -0.12 10.07
C GLY A 61 -20.26 1.05 9.65
N ASP A 62 -19.67 2.16 9.18
CA ASP A 62 -20.42 3.36 8.75
C ASP A 62 -20.98 3.14 7.34
N ARG A 63 -22.24 2.72 7.29
CA ARG A 63 -22.91 2.33 6.04
C ARG A 63 -23.24 3.52 5.15
N ASP A 64 -23.51 4.69 5.74
CA ASP A 64 -23.86 5.90 4.98
C ASP A 64 -22.68 6.41 4.14
N ARG A 65 -21.46 6.09 4.57
CA ARG A 65 -20.22 6.42 3.87
C ARG A 65 -19.69 5.28 3.00
N MET A 66 -20.34 4.13 3.00
CA MET A 66 -19.97 3.05 2.09
C MET A 66 -20.44 3.35 0.67
N PRO A 67 -19.68 2.91 -0.34
CA PRO A 67 -20.11 2.89 -1.73
C PRO A 67 -21.39 2.05 -1.92
N ALA A 68 -21.96 2.11 -3.14
CA ALA A 68 -23.10 1.26 -3.47
C ALA A 68 -22.82 -0.22 -3.13
N GLU A 69 -23.83 -0.89 -2.59
CA GLU A 69 -23.72 -2.24 -1.99
C GLU A 69 -23.03 -3.28 -2.89
N VAL A 70 -23.27 -3.19 -4.20
CA VAL A 70 -22.64 -4.03 -5.24
C VAL A 70 -21.10 -3.97 -5.19
N PHE A 71 -20.52 -2.87 -4.71
CA PHE A 71 -19.08 -2.69 -4.56
C PHE A 71 -18.58 -2.98 -3.13
N SER A 72 -19.40 -2.72 -2.10
CA SER A 72 -19.03 -2.88 -0.69
C SER A 72 -18.53 -4.29 -0.38
N ARG A 73 -19.23 -5.32 -0.89
CA ARG A 73 -18.79 -6.72 -0.77
C ARG A 73 -17.42 -6.96 -1.38
N GLY A 74 -17.13 -6.35 -2.54
CA GLY A 74 -15.84 -6.45 -3.20
C GLY A 74 -14.71 -5.80 -2.42
N PHE A 75 -14.97 -4.63 -1.83
CA PHE A 75 -13.97 -3.92 -1.00
C PHE A 75 -13.66 -4.65 0.29
N VAL A 76 -14.68 -5.21 0.96
CA VAL A 76 -14.47 -6.08 2.14
C VAL A 76 -13.61 -7.28 1.78
N LYS A 77 -13.89 -7.93 0.63
CA LYS A 77 -13.12 -9.08 0.15
C LYS A 77 -11.65 -8.69 -0.09
N LEU A 78 -11.41 -7.61 -0.83
CA LEU A 78 -10.07 -7.16 -1.17
C LEU A 78 -9.26 -6.76 0.07
N TYR A 79 -9.92 -6.15 1.06
CA TYR A 79 -9.28 -5.81 2.33
C TYR A 79 -8.91 -7.07 3.13
N ALA A 80 -9.79 -8.07 3.19
CA ALA A 80 -9.50 -9.35 3.84
C ALA A 80 -8.32 -10.07 3.19
N GLU A 81 -8.28 -10.12 1.86
CA GLU A 81 -7.18 -10.72 1.10
C GLU A 81 -5.85 -10.00 1.35
N TYR A 82 -5.88 -8.67 1.41
CA TYR A 82 -4.68 -7.87 1.73
C TYR A 82 -4.13 -8.18 3.13
N LEU A 83 -5.00 -8.35 4.13
CA LEU A 83 -4.61 -8.70 5.50
C LEU A 83 -4.24 -10.19 5.67
N GLY A 84 -4.39 -11.01 4.63
CA GLY A 84 -4.14 -12.45 4.68
C GLY A 84 -5.18 -13.24 5.46
N LEU A 85 -6.38 -12.69 5.64
CA LEU A 85 -7.52 -13.35 6.27
C LEU A 85 -8.25 -14.26 5.28
N ASP A 86 -9.03 -15.23 5.79
CA ASP A 86 -9.92 -16.01 4.94
C ASP A 86 -11.06 -15.14 4.41
N SER A 87 -10.92 -14.72 3.16
CA SER A 87 -11.90 -13.88 2.48
C SER A 87 -13.31 -14.49 2.45
N GLN A 88 -13.47 -15.82 2.45
CA GLN A 88 -14.80 -16.44 2.45
C GLN A 88 -15.48 -16.25 3.79
N ASP A 89 -14.76 -16.46 4.89
CA ASP A 89 -15.28 -16.28 6.24
C ASP A 89 -15.68 -14.82 6.48
N ILE A 90 -14.82 -13.87 6.08
CA ILE A 90 -15.11 -12.44 6.20
C ILE A 90 -16.34 -12.04 5.36
N ILE A 91 -16.49 -12.58 4.16
CA ILE A 91 -17.67 -12.29 3.32
C ILE A 91 -18.94 -12.92 3.88
N ASN A 92 -18.85 -14.10 4.49
CA ASN A 92 -19.98 -14.70 5.19
C ASN A 92 -20.40 -13.84 6.40
N CYS A 93 -19.45 -13.32 7.17
CA CYS A 93 -19.73 -12.36 8.23
C CYS A 93 -20.43 -11.09 7.69
N TYR A 94 -19.92 -10.51 6.60
CA TYR A 94 -20.54 -9.36 5.95
C TYR A 94 -21.98 -9.65 5.52
N ASN A 95 -22.21 -10.77 4.82
CA ASN A 95 -23.56 -11.14 4.38
C ASN A 95 -24.53 -11.32 5.56
N ASN A 96 -24.06 -11.94 6.65
CA ASN A 96 -24.87 -12.13 7.85
C ASN A 96 -25.24 -10.80 8.50
N GLU A 97 -24.30 -9.84 8.57
CA GLU A 97 -24.58 -8.47 9.03
C GLU A 97 -25.60 -7.75 8.12
N MET A 98 -25.49 -7.89 6.80
CA MET A 98 -26.44 -7.28 5.84
C MET A 98 -27.86 -7.89 5.93
N VAL A 99 -27.96 -9.21 6.11
CA VAL A 99 -29.24 -9.91 6.30
C VAL A 99 -29.91 -9.47 7.60
N ALA A 100 -29.15 -9.34 8.69
CA ALA A 100 -29.67 -8.90 9.99
C ALA A 100 -30.28 -7.48 9.92
N LEU A 101 -29.82 -6.64 8.99
CA LEU A 101 -30.28 -5.27 8.80
C LEU A 101 -31.45 -5.15 7.81
N GLY A 102 -31.92 -6.25 7.24
CA GLY A 102 -33.14 -6.29 6.41
C GLY A 102 -32.98 -5.66 5.02
N GLU A 103 -31.76 -5.37 4.59
CA GLU A 103 -31.47 -4.66 3.35
C GLU A 103 -31.08 -5.59 2.19
N TYR A 104 -30.70 -6.84 2.50
CA TYR A 104 -30.37 -7.85 1.50
C TYR A 104 -31.62 -8.62 1.05
N GLY A 105 -32.28 -8.11 0.01
CA GLY A 105 -33.32 -8.83 -0.73
C GLY A 105 -32.76 -10.08 -1.40
N SER A 106 -33.42 -11.22 -1.19
CA SER A 106 -33.10 -12.53 -1.77
C SER A 106 -33.17 -12.53 -3.31
N GLU A 107 -32.01 -12.47 -3.98
CA GLU A 107 -31.71 -13.10 -5.28
C GLU A 107 -30.17 -13.05 -5.42
N ASN A 108 -29.42 -14.14 -5.29
CA ASN A 108 -29.45 -15.29 -6.18
C ASN A 108 -28.92 -16.54 -5.47
N LYS A 109 -29.69 -17.64 -5.54
CA LYS A 109 -29.25 -19.01 -5.23
C LYS A 109 -28.39 -19.56 -6.38
N ASP A 110 -27.31 -18.89 -6.74
CA ASP A 110 -26.32 -19.43 -7.68
C ASP A 110 -24.92 -19.30 -7.10
N SER A 111 -24.55 -20.28 -6.26
CA SER A 111 -23.19 -20.88 -6.21
C SER A 111 -23.12 -21.94 -5.11
N ALA A 112 -24.11 -22.84 -5.09
CA ALA A 112 -23.98 -24.16 -4.48
C ALA A 112 -23.18 -25.14 -5.37
N ASN A 113 -22.44 -24.64 -6.37
CA ASN A 113 -21.65 -25.48 -7.27
C ASN A 113 -20.36 -24.78 -7.73
N ASN A 114 -19.48 -24.50 -6.77
CA ASN A 114 -18.03 -24.54 -7.04
C ASN A 114 -17.29 -25.28 -5.92
N SER A 115 -17.93 -26.32 -5.40
CA SER A 115 -17.33 -27.30 -4.50
C SER A 115 -16.40 -28.23 -5.27
N ARG A 116 -15.29 -27.70 -5.82
CA ARG A 116 -14.02 -28.40 -6.10
C ARG A 116 -12.86 -27.39 -6.20
N PHE A 117 -12.59 -26.67 -5.13
CA PHE A 117 -11.21 -26.23 -4.88
C PHE A 117 -10.88 -26.50 -3.41
N LEU A 118 -10.76 -27.80 -3.11
CA LEU A 118 -10.06 -28.28 -1.94
C LEU A 118 -8.58 -27.92 -2.08
N GLY A 119 -8.14 -27.03 -1.19
CA GLY A 119 -6.75 -26.62 -0.96
C GLY A 119 -6.80 -25.18 -0.45
N GLN A 120 -6.68 -24.85 0.84
CA GLN A 120 -5.68 -25.32 1.80
C GLN A 120 -4.29 -25.45 1.15
N GLY A 121 -3.57 -24.34 1.18
CA GLY A 121 -2.21 -24.15 0.69
C GLY A 121 -1.95 -22.65 0.46
N PRO A 122 -0.73 -22.13 0.63
CA PRO A 122 -0.43 -20.72 0.37
C PRO A 122 -0.47 -20.49 -1.14
N PHE A 123 -1.61 -20.04 -1.67
CA PHE A 123 -1.89 -20.00 -3.11
C PHE A 123 -1.46 -18.72 -3.85
N PHE A 124 -0.57 -17.87 -3.30
CA PHE A 124 -0.09 -16.66 -3.98
C PHE A 124 1.40 -16.26 -3.79
N THR A 125 2.34 -17.22 -3.71
CA THR A 125 3.79 -16.91 -3.69
C THR A 125 4.66 -17.66 -4.71
N LEU A 126 4.13 -18.65 -5.44
CA LEU A 126 4.95 -19.55 -6.28
C LEU A 126 5.46 -18.97 -7.62
N PRO A 127 4.73 -18.16 -8.43
CA PRO A 127 5.33 -17.59 -9.64
C PRO A 127 6.40 -16.53 -9.32
N LYS A 128 6.26 -15.82 -8.20
CA LYS A 128 7.22 -14.80 -7.73
C LYS A 128 8.49 -15.42 -7.13
N ILE A 129 8.38 -16.54 -6.43
CA ILE A 129 9.54 -17.28 -5.89
C ILE A 129 10.37 -17.90 -7.02
N ILE A 130 9.73 -18.50 -8.04
CA ILE A 130 10.44 -19.03 -9.21
C ILE A 130 11.18 -17.90 -9.95
N LEU A 131 10.55 -16.74 -10.09
CA LEU A 131 11.19 -15.55 -10.67
C LEU A 131 12.39 -15.08 -9.83
N MET A 132 12.26 -15.00 -8.51
CA MET A 132 13.36 -14.64 -7.60
C MET A 132 14.53 -15.62 -7.67
N ILE A 133 14.25 -16.94 -7.68
CA ILE A 133 15.28 -17.98 -7.81
C ILE A 133 15.95 -17.90 -9.17
N PHE A 134 15.19 -17.70 -10.25
CA PHE A 134 15.74 -17.52 -11.60
C PHE A 134 16.68 -16.31 -11.66
N ILE A 135 16.26 -15.16 -11.12
CA ILE A 135 17.10 -13.94 -11.04
C ILE A 135 18.37 -14.20 -10.23
N PHE A 136 18.26 -14.89 -9.10
CA PHE A 136 19.40 -15.23 -8.25
C PHE A 136 20.40 -16.15 -8.98
N ILE A 137 19.91 -17.14 -9.73
CA ILE A 137 20.73 -18.04 -10.55
C ILE A 137 21.46 -17.25 -11.65
N VAL A 138 20.78 -16.34 -12.34
CA VAL A 138 21.39 -15.50 -13.38
C VAL A 138 22.51 -14.61 -12.81
N ILE A 139 22.29 -14.01 -11.64
CA ILE A 139 23.29 -13.18 -10.95
C ILE A 139 24.48 -14.04 -10.50
N ALA A 140 24.24 -15.23 -9.93
CA ALA A 140 25.29 -16.13 -9.48
C ALA A 140 26.14 -16.65 -10.65
N LEU A 141 25.52 -16.98 -11.78
CA LEU A 141 26.22 -17.39 -13.00
C LEU A 141 27.03 -16.24 -13.61
N GLY A 142 26.48 -15.02 -13.62
CA GLY A 142 27.21 -13.83 -14.07
C GLY A 142 28.42 -13.53 -13.18
N TYR A 143 28.27 -13.65 -11.85
CA TYR A 143 29.37 -13.51 -10.91
C TYR A 143 30.43 -14.60 -11.12
N LEU A 144 30.00 -15.86 -11.33
CA LEU A 144 30.90 -16.98 -11.61
C LEU A 144 31.65 -16.79 -12.93
N TYR A 145 30.99 -16.27 -13.97
CA TYR A 145 31.59 -15.98 -15.26
C TYR A 145 32.61 -14.83 -15.18
N CYS A 146 32.26 -13.74 -14.50
CA CYS A 146 33.18 -12.63 -14.22
C CYS A 146 34.36 -13.08 -13.34
N TRP A 147 34.13 -13.99 -12.41
CA TRP A 147 35.18 -14.53 -11.53
C TRP A 147 36.09 -15.53 -12.26
N ALA A 148 35.57 -16.27 -13.24
CA ALA A 148 36.32 -17.24 -14.03
C ALA A 148 37.29 -16.62 -15.06
N GLY A 149 37.37 -15.28 -15.14
CA GLY A 149 38.45 -14.58 -15.85
C GLY A 149 38.31 -14.52 -17.38
N ASN A 150 37.09 -14.66 -17.92
CA ASN A 150 36.83 -14.35 -19.33
C ASN A 150 36.36 -12.90 -19.46
N ASP A 151 37.29 -11.99 -19.72
CA ASP A 151 37.05 -10.54 -19.83
C ASP A 151 36.35 -10.12 -21.16
N ASP A 152 35.67 -11.02 -21.85
CA ASP A 152 34.95 -10.75 -23.10
C ASP A 152 33.58 -10.11 -22.83
N PHE A 153 33.56 -8.91 -22.26
CA PHE A 153 32.35 -8.10 -22.15
C PHE A 153 32.10 -7.40 -23.51
N PRO A 154 31.00 -7.66 -24.24
CA PRO A 154 30.79 -7.15 -25.60
C PRO A 154 30.30 -5.70 -25.65
N PHE A 155 30.18 -5.02 -24.51
CA PHE A 155 29.75 -3.62 -24.48
C PHE A 155 30.97 -2.71 -24.48
N PRO A 156 31.22 -1.94 -25.55
CA PRO A 156 32.26 -0.93 -25.51
C PRO A 156 31.91 0.06 -24.40
N ARG A 157 32.86 0.36 -23.51
CA ARG A 157 32.73 1.52 -22.62
C ARG A 157 32.61 2.74 -23.52
N GLN A 158 31.39 3.22 -23.73
CA GLN A 158 31.14 4.45 -24.46
C GLN A 158 31.79 5.58 -23.65
N SER A 159 33.02 5.94 -24.00
CA SER A 159 33.72 7.03 -23.37
C SER A 159 32.91 8.29 -23.64
N ARG A 160 32.44 8.91 -22.56
CA ARG A 160 31.63 10.14 -22.55
C ARG A 160 32.27 11.30 -23.33
N ASN A 161 33.53 11.16 -23.75
CA ASN A 161 34.33 12.20 -24.37
C ASN A 161 34.21 12.22 -25.91
N VAL A 162 33.72 11.15 -26.56
CA VAL A 162 33.57 11.12 -28.03
C VAL A 162 32.41 12.00 -28.51
N TYR A 163 31.35 12.12 -27.71
CA TYR A 163 30.25 13.05 -28.01
C TYR A 163 30.59 14.51 -27.67
N PHE A 164 31.54 14.71 -26.75
CA PHE A 164 31.94 16.05 -26.31
C PHE A 164 32.87 16.73 -27.33
N GLU A 165 33.84 16.00 -27.89
CA GLU A 165 34.77 16.52 -28.91
C GLU A 165 34.05 16.94 -30.19
N LYS A 166 33.07 16.15 -30.65
CA LYS A 166 32.37 16.38 -31.92
C LYS A 166 31.39 17.57 -31.87
N TYR A 167 30.89 17.94 -30.70
CA TYR A 167 29.91 19.03 -30.55
C TYR A 167 30.56 20.42 -30.38
N TYR A 168 31.81 20.47 -29.90
CA TYR A 168 32.53 21.74 -29.66
C TYR A 168 33.53 22.14 -30.76
N LEU A 169 33.86 21.23 -31.68
CA LEU A 169 34.75 21.53 -32.81
C LEU A 169 34.02 22.04 -34.08
N ASP A 170 32.69 21.94 -34.13
CA ASP A 170 31.89 22.35 -35.29
C ASP A 170 31.10 23.65 -35.04
N HIS A 171 31.06 24.14 -33.80
CA HIS A 171 30.36 25.37 -33.44
C HIS A 171 31.36 26.33 -32.80
N ASP A 172 31.74 27.37 -33.55
CA ASP A 172 32.49 28.50 -33.01
C ASP A 172 31.75 29.05 -31.78
N SER A 173 32.39 28.95 -30.62
CA SER A 173 31.81 29.36 -29.33
C SER A 173 31.59 30.89 -29.31
N PRO A 174 30.36 31.41 -29.06
CA PRO A 174 30.09 32.85 -29.10
C PRO A 174 30.55 33.61 -27.84
N LEU A 175 31.30 32.96 -26.93
CA LEU A 175 31.65 33.53 -25.63
C LEU A 175 33.03 34.21 -25.59
N SER A 176 33.56 34.66 -26.74
CA SER A 176 34.82 35.42 -26.81
C SER A 176 34.65 36.96 -26.76
N SER A 177 33.43 37.51 -26.72
CA SER A 177 33.23 38.96 -26.81
C SER A 177 32.78 39.65 -25.51
N ALA A 178 32.64 38.93 -24.40
CA ALA A 178 32.07 39.50 -23.17
C ALA A 178 33.07 39.58 -22.00
N LYS A 179 34.28 40.13 -22.21
CA LYS A 179 35.11 40.68 -21.13
C LYS A 179 36.01 41.80 -21.64
N THR A 180 35.63 43.05 -21.40
CA THR A 180 36.51 44.19 -21.07
C THR A 180 35.62 45.41 -20.83
N ASN A 181 35.20 45.62 -19.58
CA ASN A 181 34.81 46.93 -19.03
C ASN A 181 34.36 46.73 -17.58
N ALA A 182 35.30 46.47 -16.69
CA ALA A 182 35.18 46.70 -15.25
C ALA A 182 36.52 46.31 -14.61
N ASP A 183 37.51 47.21 -14.70
CA ASP A 183 38.45 47.35 -13.60
C ASP A 183 39.09 48.74 -13.59
N ILE A 184 38.63 49.51 -12.61
CA ILE A 184 39.40 50.44 -11.76
C ILE A 184 39.72 51.83 -12.34
N GLN A 185 38.70 52.69 -12.27
CA GLN A 185 38.86 54.05 -11.76
C GLN A 185 39.07 53.98 -10.23
N GLY A 186 40.23 54.41 -9.74
CA GLY A 186 40.47 54.57 -8.30
C GLY A 186 41.89 55.00 -7.93
N GLY A 187 42.10 56.32 -7.76
CA GLY A 187 43.13 56.95 -6.90
C GLY A 187 44.57 56.99 -7.46
N VAL A 188 45.09 58.11 -7.99
CA VAL A 188 45.53 59.36 -7.30
C VAL A 188 46.64 59.12 -6.27
N ILE A 189 47.93 59.29 -6.62
CA ILE A 189 48.84 60.40 -6.20
C ILE A 189 50.34 60.14 -6.52
N THR A 190 51.01 61.19 -7.04
CA THR A 190 52.42 61.63 -6.80
C THR A 190 53.58 60.70 -7.26
N SER A 191 54.76 61.15 -7.70
CA SER A 191 55.45 62.44 -7.74
C SER A 191 56.57 62.36 -8.79
N THR A 192 56.84 63.49 -9.43
CA THR A 192 58.05 63.91 -10.14
C THR A 192 59.37 63.45 -9.49
N HIS A 193 60.35 63.01 -10.29
CA HIS A 193 61.46 63.86 -10.76
C HIS A 193 62.21 63.18 -11.92
#